data_AF-A0A2H6ADG4-F1
#
_entry.id   AF-A0A2H6ADG4-F1
#
_cell.length_a   1.000
_cell.length_b   1.000
_cell.length_c   1.000
_cell.angle_alpha   90.00
_cell.angle_beta   90.00
_cell.angle_gamma   90.00
#
_symmetry.space_group_name_H-M   'P 1'
#
loop_
_entity.id
_entity.type
_entity.pdbx_description
1 polymer ?
#
loop_
_entity_poly.entity_id
_entity_poly.type
_entity_poly.pdbx_seq_one_letter_code
_entity_poly.pdbx_strand_id
1 'polypeptide(L)'
;MFELSFLASSVLLSSQIESWFWISHLGHPQYRWREKAQAELTARISAADGFFLALHLEYAAQSPHPEIARRARLVVGQFYWLEPSNYLAMPWIDMLPEDWSDRKAIIEHYLYRARQMLDTSYYRADWPDYRLATSLYVHDLLRQGMPRHLVQQLLDIMVAREIAYRQSRGMQPLMRE
;
A
#
# COMPACT_ATOMS: atom_id res chain seq x y z
N MET A 1 -25.65 -25.26 -8.44
CA MET A 1 -24.94 -23.96 -8.52
C MET A 1 -24.78 -23.33 -7.11
N PHE A 2 -24.45 -24.13 -6.08
CA PHE A 2 -24.37 -23.69 -4.67
C PHE A 2 -22.99 -23.99 -4.01
N GLU A 3 -22.11 -24.73 -4.68
CA GLU A 3 -20.85 -25.19 -4.07
C GLU A 3 -19.74 -24.14 -4.06
N LEU A 4 -19.72 -23.22 -5.04
CA LEU A 4 -18.71 -22.16 -5.13
C LEU A 4 -18.81 -21.15 -3.97
N SER A 5 -20.02 -20.77 -3.57
CA SER A 5 -20.24 -19.83 -2.48
C SER A 5 -19.89 -20.43 -1.10
N PHE A 6 -20.15 -21.72 -0.90
CA PHE A 6 -19.79 -22.42 0.33
C PHE A 6 -18.27 -22.62 0.46
N LEU A 7 -17.60 -23.03 -0.63
CA LEU A 7 -16.15 -23.18 -0.65
C LEU A 7 -15.44 -21.83 -0.46
N ALA A 8 -15.87 -20.77 -1.15
CA ALA A 8 -15.32 -19.42 -0.95
C ALA A 8 -15.51 -18.93 0.49
N SER A 9 -16.67 -19.20 1.11
CA SER A 9 -16.94 -18.83 2.51
C SER A 9 -16.06 -19.61 3.49
N SER A 10 -15.85 -20.91 3.27
CA SER A 10 -14.98 -21.73 4.13
C SER A 10 -13.49 -21.34 4.04
N VAL A 11 -13.00 -20.99 2.85
CA VAL A 11 -11.62 -20.53 2.64
C VAL A 11 -11.39 -19.19 3.33
N LEU A 12 -12.32 -18.24 3.19
CA LEU A 12 -12.27 -16.95 3.88
C LEU A 12 -12.36 -17.10 5.41
N LEU A 13 -13.18 -18.02 5.91
CA LEU A 13 -13.30 -18.24 7.36
C LEU A 13 -12.02 -18.87 7.94
N SER A 14 -11.46 -19.85 7.24
CA SER A 14 -10.20 -20.50 7.64
C SER A 14 -9.02 -19.51 7.62
N SER A 15 -9.00 -18.60 6.64
CA SER A 15 -7.96 -17.58 6.53
C SER A 15 -8.04 -16.54 7.65
N GLN A 16 -9.25 -16.20 8.09
CA GLN A 16 -9.45 -15.31 9.23
C GLN A 16 -9.04 -15.97 10.55
N ILE A 17 -9.42 -17.22 10.81
CA ILE A 17 -9.05 -17.94 12.03
C ILE A 17 -7.53 -18.03 12.17
N GLU A 18 -6.85 -18.40 11.08
CA GLU A 18 -5.39 -18.49 11.07
C GLU A 18 -4.72 -17.11 11.25
N SER A 19 -5.29 -16.06 10.67
CA SER A 19 -4.81 -14.69 10.88
C SER A 19 -4.90 -14.26 12.35
N TRP A 20 -6.02 -14.53 13.01
CA TRP A 20 -6.21 -14.25 14.44
C TRP A 20 -5.25 -15.05 15.31
N PHE A 21 -5.03 -16.33 14.98
CA PHE A 21 -4.03 -17.16 15.64
C PHE A 21 -2.64 -16.51 15.58
N TRP A 22 -2.19 -16.07 14.41
CA TRP A 22 -0.87 -15.44 14.31
C TRP A 22 -0.81 -14.07 15.00
N ILE A 23 -1.87 -13.26 14.91
CA ILE A 23 -1.95 -11.97 15.61
C ILE A 23 -1.83 -12.17 17.13
N SER A 24 -2.50 -13.17 17.71
CA SER A 24 -2.42 -13.43 19.15
C SER A 24 -1.01 -13.86 19.59
N HIS A 25 -0.19 -14.39 18.68
CA HIS A 25 1.19 -14.82 18.95
C HIS A 25 2.23 -13.71 18.77
N LEU A 26 1.85 -12.52 18.28
CA LEU A 26 2.76 -11.36 18.18
C LEU A 26 3.31 -10.92 19.55
N GLY A 27 2.54 -11.11 20.62
CA GLY A 27 2.92 -10.79 22.00
C GLY A 27 3.43 -11.98 22.81
N HIS A 28 3.64 -13.14 22.18
CA HIS A 28 3.96 -14.37 22.89
C HIS A 28 5.27 -14.24 23.71
N PRO A 29 5.39 -14.81 24.93
CA PRO A 29 6.59 -14.64 25.77
C PRO A 29 7.90 -15.11 25.13
N GLN A 30 7.86 -16.22 24.39
CA GLN A 30 9.03 -16.75 23.68
C GLN A 30 9.26 -16.03 22.34
N TYR A 31 10.47 -15.48 22.15
CA TYR A 31 10.85 -14.72 20.95
C TYR A 31 10.62 -15.47 19.63
N ARG A 32 10.96 -16.76 19.56
CA ARG A 32 10.78 -17.59 18.36
C ARG A 32 9.35 -17.60 17.82
N TRP A 33 8.35 -17.53 18.70
CA TRP A 33 6.94 -17.51 18.31
C TRP A 33 6.53 -16.14 17.76
N ARG A 34 7.09 -15.06 18.32
CA ARG A 34 6.87 -13.69 17.81
C ARG A 34 7.45 -13.51 16.41
N GLU A 35 8.67 -14.00 16.20
CA GLU A 35 9.32 -13.97 14.88
C GLU A 35 8.55 -14.79 13.85
N LYS A 36 8.15 -16.02 14.21
CA LYS A 36 7.34 -16.86 13.33
C LYS A 36 6.02 -16.18 12.97
N ALA A 37 5.28 -15.68 13.97
CA ALA A 37 4.03 -14.98 13.73
C ALA A 37 4.21 -13.76 12.82
N GLN A 38 5.26 -12.96 13.03
CA GLN A 38 5.53 -11.81 12.18
C GLN A 38 5.84 -12.23 10.73
N ALA A 39 6.67 -13.27 10.53
CA ALA A 39 7.00 -13.77 9.20
C ALA A 39 5.77 -14.28 8.44
N GLU A 40 4.91 -15.06 9.11
CA GLU A 40 3.67 -15.60 8.52
C GLU A 40 2.69 -14.47 8.14
N LEU A 41 2.52 -13.49 9.03
CA LEU A 41 1.65 -12.33 8.77
C LEU A 41 2.20 -11.46 7.63
N THR A 42 3.52 -11.24 7.55
CA THR A 42 4.17 -10.52 6.44
C THR A 42 3.99 -11.25 5.11
N ALA A 43 4.14 -12.57 5.08
CA ALA A 43 3.91 -13.35 3.86
C ALA A 43 2.46 -13.24 3.41
N ARG A 44 1.51 -13.37 4.35
CA ARG A 44 0.07 -13.35 4.06
C ARG A 44 -0.46 -11.98 3.66
N ILE A 45 0.04 -10.90 4.24
CA ILE A 45 -0.49 -9.56 3.95
C ILE A 45 -0.24 -9.12 2.51
N SER A 46 0.70 -9.76 1.82
CA SER A 46 0.98 -9.55 0.39
C SER A 46 0.03 -10.33 -0.54
N ALA A 47 -0.83 -11.20 -0.01
CA ALA A 47 -1.78 -11.98 -0.79
C ALA A 47 -2.94 -11.11 -1.34
N ALA A 48 -3.71 -11.68 -2.27
CA ALA A 48 -4.82 -10.97 -2.92
C ALA A 48 -5.91 -10.49 -1.93
N ASP A 49 -6.13 -11.25 -0.84
CA ASP A 49 -7.05 -10.94 0.25
C ASP A 49 -6.37 -10.24 1.44
N GLY A 50 -5.12 -9.81 1.28
CA GLY A 50 -4.31 -9.17 2.32
C GLY A 50 -4.96 -7.92 2.94
N PHE A 51 -5.88 -7.27 2.23
CA PHE A 51 -6.69 -6.17 2.75
C PHE A 51 -7.47 -6.54 4.02
N PHE A 52 -8.11 -7.70 4.07
CA PHE A 52 -8.87 -8.12 5.25
C PHE A 52 -7.94 -8.35 6.45
N LEU A 53 -6.74 -8.88 6.20
CA LEU A 53 -5.71 -9.01 7.23
C LEU A 53 -5.21 -7.63 7.68
N ALA A 54 -5.02 -6.68 6.77
CA ALA A 54 -4.61 -5.32 7.09
C ALA A 54 -5.58 -4.66 8.07
N LEU A 55 -6.90 -4.82 7.89
CA LEU A 55 -7.91 -4.32 8.84
C LEU A 55 -7.74 -4.89 10.25
N HIS A 56 -7.50 -6.20 10.38
CA HIS A 56 -7.25 -6.82 11.69
C HIS A 56 -5.94 -6.34 12.32
N LEU A 57 -4.90 -6.12 11.51
CA LEU A 57 -3.62 -5.60 11.97
C LEU A 57 -3.68 -4.12 12.35
N GLU A 58 -4.49 -3.30 11.68
CA GLU A 58 -4.77 -1.91 12.09
C GLU A 58 -5.41 -1.87 13.48
N TYR A 59 -6.34 -2.78 13.77
CA TYR A 59 -6.90 -2.93 15.11
C TYR A 59 -5.84 -3.38 16.12
N ALA A 60 -5.05 -4.41 15.79
CA ALA A 60 -3.97 -4.90 16.65
C ALA A 60 -2.86 -3.86 16.90
N ALA A 61 -2.62 -2.94 15.95
CA ALA A 61 -1.67 -1.83 16.07
C ALA A 61 -2.06 -0.79 17.15
N GLN A 62 -3.31 -0.84 17.63
CA GLN A 62 -3.84 -0.04 18.73
C GLN A 62 -3.92 -0.83 20.05
N SER A 63 -3.39 -2.07 20.08
CA SER A 63 -3.39 -2.90 21.28
C SER A 63 -2.66 -2.23 22.46
N PRO A 64 -3.15 -2.39 23.70
CA PRO A 64 -2.42 -1.93 24.89
C PRO A 64 -1.11 -2.69 25.12
N HIS A 65 -0.93 -3.87 24.51
CA HIS A 65 0.31 -4.62 24.59
C HIS A 65 1.35 -4.03 23.61
N PRO A 66 2.46 -3.44 24.10
CA PRO A 66 3.37 -2.65 23.26
C PRO A 66 4.04 -3.49 22.15
N GLU A 67 4.41 -4.74 22.43
CA GLU A 67 5.02 -5.62 21.43
C GLU A 67 4.04 -6.02 20.31
N ILE A 68 2.77 -6.29 20.64
CA ILE A 68 1.72 -6.56 19.64
C ILE A 68 1.54 -5.32 18.77
N ALA A 69 1.34 -4.15 19.39
CA ALA A 69 1.15 -2.89 18.67
C ALA A 69 2.33 -2.59 17.74
N ARG A 70 3.57 -2.73 18.23
CA ARG A 70 4.79 -2.50 17.45
C ARG A 70 4.89 -3.43 16.25
N ARG A 71 4.73 -4.74 16.43
CA ARG A 71 4.84 -5.71 15.32
C ARG A 71 3.69 -5.60 14.34
N ALA A 72 2.46 -5.39 14.81
CA ALA A 72 1.32 -5.16 13.94
C ALA A 72 1.51 -3.92 13.06
N ARG A 73 2.04 -2.81 13.62
CA ARG A 73 2.41 -1.61 12.85
C ARG A 73 3.46 -1.88 11.77
N LEU A 74 4.46 -2.72 12.07
CA LEU A 74 5.47 -3.10 11.08
C LEU A 74 4.85 -3.87 9.91
N VAL A 75 4.01 -4.87 10.22
CA VAL A 75 3.38 -5.69 9.17
C VAL A 75 2.38 -4.87 8.34
N VAL A 76 1.49 -4.10 8.97
CA VAL A 76 0.53 -3.27 8.22
C VAL A 76 1.22 -2.15 7.45
N GLY A 77 2.34 -1.62 7.97
CA GLY A 77 3.20 -0.68 7.26
C GLY A 77 3.71 -1.26 5.94
N GLN A 78 4.08 -2.55 5.89
CA GLN A 78 4.49 -3.21 4.64
C GLN A 78 3.35 -3.30 3.62
N PHE A 79 2.11 -3.49 4.07
CA PHE A 79 0.95 -3.53 3.18
C PHE A 79 0.67 -2.20 2.51
N TYR A 80 0.83 -1.09 3.23
CA TYR A 80 0.66 0.24 2.66
C TYR A 80 1.91 0.77 1.94
N TRP A 81 3.07 0.17 2.21
CA TRP A 81 4.30 0.45 1.47
C TRP A 81 4.25 -0.24 0.11
N LEU A 82 3.87 0.51 -0.92
CA LEU A 82 3.85 0.05 -2.31
C LEU A 82 4.65 1.02 -3.18
N GLU A 83 5.59 0.49 -3.95
CA GLU A 83 6.45 1.23 -4.85
C GLU A 83 6.28 0.72 -6.29
N PRO A 84 6.51 1.56 -7.31
CA PRO A 84 6.54 1.08 -8.70
C PRO A 84 7.61 0.03 -8.92
N SER A 85 7.37 -0.89 -9.86
CA SER A 85 8.19 -2.09 -10.04
C SER A 85 9.63 -1.76 -10.44
N ASN A 86 9.79 -0.87 -11.43
CA ASN A 86 11.09 -0.59 -12.09
C ASN A 86 11.41 0.91 -12.14
N TYR A 87 11.03 1.67 -11.13
CA TYR A 87 11.26 3.11 -11.06
C TYR A 87 11.75 3.51 -9.67
N LEU A 88 12.66 4.47 -9.59
CA LEU A 88 13.32 4.89 -8.33
C LEU A 88 12.42 5.75 -7.44
N ALA A 89 11.32 6.29 -7.98
CA ALA A 89 10.47 7.22 -7.27
C ALA A 89 8.99 6.92 -7.53
N MET A 90 8.09 7.38 -6.66
CA MET A 90 6.65 7.34 -6.94
C MET A 90 6.33 8.23 -8.14
N PRO A 91 5.55 7.77 -9.14
CA PRO A 91 5.23 8.59 -10.29
C PRO A 91 4.42 9.83 -9.87
N TRP A 92 4.49 10.92 -10.63
CA TRP A 92 3.67 12.10 -10.34
C TRP A 92 2.17 11.79 -10.48
N ILE A 93 1.33 12.36 -9.60
CA ILE A 93 -0.12 12.13 -9.62
C ILE A 93 -0.78 12.55 -10.94
N ASP A 94 -0.20 13.53 -11.64
CA ASP A 94 -0.62 13.95 -12.98
C ASP A 94 -0.43 12.87 -14.05
N MET A 95 0.33 11.82 -13.76
CA MET A 95 0.52 10.70 -14.69
C MET A 95 -0.61 9.67 -14.58
N LEU A 96 -1.67 9.92 -13.80
CA LEU A 96 -2.89 9.12 -13.84
C LEU A 96 -3.42 8.99 -15.27
N PRO A 97 -3.94 7.80 -15.67
CA PRO A 97 -4.54 7.58 -16.99
C PRO A 97 -5.64 8.60 -17.30
N GLU A 98 -5.74 9.07 -18.54
CA GLU A 98 -6.67 10.15 -18.91
C GLU A 98 -8.14 9.76 -18.78
N ASP A 99 -8.42 8.48 -18.95
CA ASP A 99 -9.71 7.82 -18.81
C ASP A 99 -10.02 7.44 -17.36
N TRP A 100 -9.13 7.74 -16.41
CA TRP A 100 -9.36 7.44 -15.00
C TRP A 100 -10.54 8.26 -14.45
N SER A 101 -11.50 7.59 -13.82
CA SER A 101 -12.70 8.24 -13.27
C SER A 101 -12.34 9.34 -12.28
N ASP A 102 -12.98 10.50 -12.40
CA ASP A 102 -12.77 11.67 -11.53
C ASP A 102 -11.31 12.14 -11.42
N ARG A 103 -10.46 11.82 -12.41
CA ARG A 103 -9.02 12.12 -12.42
C ARG A 103 -8.70 13.53 -11.93
N LYS A 104 -9.39 14.54 -12.47
CA LYS A 104 -9.16 15.95 -12.11
C LYS A 104 -9.38 16.19 -10.62
N ALA A 105 -10.50 15.72 -10.08
CA ALA A 105 -10.84 15.88 -8.67
C ALA A 105 -9.86 15.12 -7.76
N ILE A 106 -9.43 13.92 -8.16
CA ILE A 106 -8.42 13.13 -7.45
C ILE A 106 -7.10 13.91 -7.37
N ILE A 107 -6.58 14.36 -8.51
CA ILE A 107 -5.33 15.13 -8.58
C ILE A 107 -5.40 16.36 -7.67
N GLU A 108 -6.46 17.16 -7.81
CA GLU A 108 -6.64 18.39 -7.02
C GLU A 108 -6.71 18.10 -5.51
N HIS A 109 -7.48 17.08 -5.12
CA HIS A 109 -7.63 16.68 -3.73
C HIS A 109 -6.31 16.24 -3.09
N TYR A 110 -5.58 15.34 -3.75
CA TYR A 110 -4.35 14.78 -3.19
C TYR A 110 -3.16 15.74 -3.26
N LEU A 111 -3.07 16.58 -4.30
CA LEU A 111 -2.09 17.67 -4.33
C LEU A 111 -2.33 18.68 -3.21
N TYR A 112 -3.60 19.04 -2.97
CA TYR A 112 -3.94 19.93 -1.86
C TYR A 112 -3.44 19.33 -0.53
N ARG A 113 -3.77 18.07 -0.24
CA ARG A 113 -3.32 17.37 0.97
C ARG A 113 -1.79 17.29 1.07
N ALA A 114 -1.11 16.90 0.00
CA ALA A 114 0.35 16.79 -0.02
C ALA A 114 1.04 18.13 0.28
N ARG A 115 0.53 19.23 -0.27
CA ARG A 115 1.06 20.58 -0.03
C ARG A 115 0.85 21.08 1.39
N GLN A 116 -0.19 20.62 2.10
CA GLN A 116 -0.36 20.93 3.53
C GLN A 116 0.68 20.21 4.41
N MET A 117 1.26 19.11 3.92
CA MET A 117 2.21 18.28 4.68
C MET A 117 3.67 18.65 4.44
N LEU A 118 3.97 19.32 3.33
CA LEU A 118 5.32 19.73 2.96
C LEU A 118 5.57 21.18 3.37
N ASP A 119 6.69 21.39 4.07
CA ASP A 119 7.15 22.74 4.35
C ASP A 119 7.57 23.42 3.04
N THR A 120 6.90 24.52 2.70
CA THR A 120 7.09 25.26 1.44
C THR A 120 8.51 25.79 1.21
N SER A 121 9.35 25.74 2.23
CA SER A 121 10.71 26.28 2.25
C SER A 121 11.76 25.47 1.48
N TYR A 122 11.42 24.26 0.97
CA TYR A 122 12.38 23.39 0.29
C TYR A 122 11.83 22.72 -1.00
N TYR A 123 11.38 23.52 -1.96
CA TYR A 123 11.02 22.99 -3.29
C TYR A 123 12.27 22.51 -4.04
N ARG A 124 12.46 21.19 -4.10
CA ARG A 124 13.48 20.55 -4.96
C ARG A 124 12.96 20.41 -6.39
N ALA A 125 13.88 20.24 -7.33
CA ALA A 125 13.67 20.20 -8.79
C ALA A 125 12.85 19.01 -9.34
N ASP A 126 12.15 18.24 -8.49
CA ASP A 126 11.45 17.00 -8.89
C ASP A 126 10.00 16.90 -8.39
N TRP A 127 9.41 18.05 -8.02
CA TRP A 127 8.00 18.18 -7.58
C TRP A 127 7.58 17.15 -6.52
N PRO A 128 8.16 17.24 -5.31
CA PRO A 128 7.95 16.26 -4.25
C PRO A 128 6.49 16.16 -3.79
N ASP A 129 5.71 17.24 -3.93
CA ASP A 129 4.28 17.27 -3.62
C ASP A 129 3.47 16.35 -4.55
N TYR A 130 3.82 16.26 -5.83
CA TYR A 130 3.14 15.37 -6.78
C TYR A 130 3.42 13.89 -6.49
N ARG A 131 4.64 13.57 -6.08
CA ARG A 131 5.00 12.19 -5.70
C ARG A 131 4.31 11.79 -4.39
N LEU A 132 4.28 12.69 -3.40
CA LEU A 132 3.56 12.48 -2.14
C LEU A 132 2.06 12.34 -2.37
N ALA A 133 1.46 13.14 -3.26
CA ALA A 133 0.06 13.01 -3.64
C ALA A 133 -0.26 11.61 -4.18
N THR A 134 0.61 11.04 -5.02
CA THR A 134 0.47 9.64 -5.47
C THR A 134 0.56 8.65 -4.32
N SER A 135 1.51 8.80 -3.39
CA SER A 135 1.62 7.93 -2.21
C SER A 135 0.36 7.97 -1.35
N LEU A 136 -0.20 9.16 -1.12
CA LEU A 136 -1.44 9.32 -0.36
C LEU A 136 -2.64 8.66 -1.08
N TYR A 137 -2.73 8.83 -2.40
CA TYR A 137 -3.78 8.22 -3.19
C TYR A 137 -3.68 6.68 -3.21
N VAL A 138 -2.49 6.13 -3.41
CA VAL A 138 -2.21 4.69 -3.34
C VAL A 138 -2.60 4.12 -1.99
N HIS A 139 -2.23 4.80 -0.91
CA HIS A 139 -2.61 4.38 0.44
C HIS A 139 -4.14 4.31 0.59
N ASP A 140 -4.87 5.32 0.11
CA ASP A 140 -6.33 5.34 0.18
C ASP A 140 -6.97 4.26 -0.71
N LEU A 141 -6.43 3.98 -1.90
CA LEU A 141 -6.90 2.87 -2.75
C LEU A 141 -6.77 1.52 -2.03
N LEU A 142 -5.62 1.25 -1.41
CA LEU A 142 -5.40 0.03 -0.64
C LEU A 142 -6.35 -0.05 0.57
N ARG A 143 -6.57 1.07 1.25
CA ARG A 143 -7.49 1.17 2.40
C ARG A 143 -8.97 1.01 1.99
N GLN A 144 -9.33 1.33 0.76
CA GLN A 144 -10.65 1.08 0.19
C GLN A 144 -10.83 -0.38 -0.28
N GLY A 145 -9.80 -1.22 -0.12
CA GLY A 145 -9.85 -2.63 -0.48
C GLY A 145 -9.48 -2.93 -1.92
N MET A 146 -8.88 -1.97 -2.64
CA MET A 146 -8.35 -2.27 -3.97
C MET A 146 -7.20 -3.29 -3.84
N PRO A 147 -7.23 -4.40 -4.61
CA PRO A 147 -6.17 -5.40 -4.59
C PRO A 147 -4.80 -4.80 -4.89
N ARG A 148 -3.79 -5.15 -4.07
CA ARG A 148 -2.43 -4.58 -4.17
C ARG A 148 -1.80 -4.71 -5.56
N HIS A 149 -2.03 -5.83 -6.25
CA HIS A 149 -1.52 -6.04 -7.61
C HIS A 149 -2.16 -5.09 -8.65
N LEU A 150 -3.42 -4.69 -8.47
CA LEU A 150 -4.06 -3.71 -9.36
C LEU A 150 -3.53 -2.29 -9.10
N VAL A 151 -3.28 -1.95 -7.84
CA VAL A 151 -2.64 -0.67 -7.48
C VAL A 151 -1.20 -0.62 -8.02
N GLN A 152 -0.48 -1.75 -7.99
CA GLN A 152 0.84 -1.88 -8.61
C GLN A 152 0.78 -1.67 -10.12
N GLN A 153 -0.18 -2.29 -10.81
CA GLN A 153 -0.37 -2.10 -12.25
C GLN A 153 -0.67 -0.64 -12.60
N LEU A 154 -1.51 0.04 -11.81
CA LEU A 154 -1.77 1.47 -11.96
C LEU A 154 -0.47 2.28 -11.84
N LEU A 155 0.35 2.01 -10.81
CA LEU A 155 1.63 2.68 -10.63
C LEU A 155 2.56 2.48 -11.83
N ASP A 156 2.65 1.26 -12.35
CA ASP A 156 3.50 0.96 -13.50
C ASP A 156 3.00 1.66 -14.79
N ILE A 157 1.68 1.80 -14.97
CA ILE A 157 1.09 2.61 -16.06
C ILE A 157 1.46 4.09 -15.90
N MET A 158 1.33 4.63 -14.68
CA MET A 158 1.71 6.02 -14.39
C MET A 158 3.21 6.26 -14.64
N VAL A 159 4.07 5.29 -14.29
CA VAL A 159 5.51 5.35 -14.58
C VAL A 159 5.77 5.38 -16.08
N ALA A 160 5.12 4.54 -16.88
CA ALA A 160 5.30 4.55 -18.33
C ALA A 160 4.95 5.92 -18.93
N ARG A 161 3.89 6.56 -18.41
CA ARG A 161 3.50 7.93 -18.79
C ARG A 161 4.52 8.97 -18.34
N GLU A 162 5.06 8.87 -17.13
CA GLU A 162 6.14 9.77 -16.66
C GLU A 162 7.39 9.64 -17.52
N ILE A 163 7.79 8.42 -17.88
CA ILE A 163 8.95 8.16 -18.74
C ILE A 163 8.76 8.83 -20.10
N ALA A 164 7.60 8.65 -20.75
CA ALA A 164 7.29 9.28 -22.03
C ALA A 164 7.29 10.81 -21.92
N TYR A 165 6.72 11.35 -20.84
CA TYR A 165 6.74 12.79 -20.57
C TYR A 165 8.17 13.32 -20.43
N ARG A 166 8.99 12.67 -19.59
CA ARG A 166 10.39 13.04 -19.38
C ARG A 166 11.20 13.02 -20.68
N GLN A 167 11.05 11.96 -21.47
CA GLN A 167 11.70 11.84 -22.78
C GLN A 167 11.29 12.99 -23.72
N SER A 168 10.00 13.34 -23.78
CA SER A 168 9.52 14.47 -24.60
C SER A 168 10.07 15.83 -24.16
N ARG A 169 10.52 15.93 -22.91
CA ARG A 169 11.10 17.14 -22.30
C ARG A 169 12.63 17.12 -22.22
N GLY A 170 13.28 16.09 -22.76
CA GLY A 170 14.74 15.92 -22.68
C GLY A 170 15.26 15.64 -21.26
N MET A 171 14.40 15.14 -20.36
CA MET A 171 14.75 14.78 -18.99
C MET A 171 15.17 13.30 -18.92
N GLN A 172 16.16 13.00 -18.07
CA GLN A 172 16.58 11.62 -17.82
C GLN A 172 15.50 10.84 -17.03
N PRO A 173 15.24 9.57 -17.37
CA PRO A 173 14.34 8.71 -16.61
C PRO A 173 14.99 8.28 -15.28
N LEU A 174 14.16 8.02 -14.26
CA LEU A 174 14.59 7.58 -12.93
C LEU A 174 14.51 6.05 -12.79
N MET A 175 15.18 5.31 -13.66
CA MET A 175 15.16 3.83 -13.64
C MET A 175 16.02 3.27 -12.50
N ARG A 176 15.63 2.12 -11.94
CA ARG A 176 16.48 1.36 -11.00
C ARG A 176 17.67 0.76 -11.76
N GLU A 177 18.87 0.87 -11.19
CA GLU A 177 20.11 0.26 -11.71
C GLU A 177 20.09 -1.28 -11.65
#